data_AF-A0A0S9QVQ5-F1
#
_entry.id   AF-A0A0S9QVQ5-F1
#
_cell.length_a   1.000
_cell.length_b   1.000
_cell.length_c   1.000
_cell.angle_alpha   90.00
_cell.angle_beta   90.00
_cell.angle_gamma   90.00
#
_symmetry.space_group_name_H-M   'P 1'
#
loop_
_entity.id
_entity.type
_entity.pdbx_description
1 polymer ?
#
loop_
_entity_poly.entity_id
_entity_poly.type
_entity_poly.pdbx_seq_one_letter_code
_entity_poly.pdbx_strand_id
1 'polypeptide(L)'
;MAETILRLVAARDVGKTVCPSEVARELGGSQPEAWSPLMQPIRRIAVRMTKAGQVAILRKGKAVEDPDDFRGVYRLGAVASVADGA
;
A
#
# COMPACT_ATOMS: atom_id res chain seq x y z
N MET A 1 -4.46 3.88 10.51
CA MET A 1 -3.68 3.84 9.24
C MET A 1 -3.26 2.43 8.87
N ALA A 2 -2.45 1.71 9.67
CA ALA A 2 -2.09 0.32 9.36
C ALA A 2 -3.34 -0.58 9.22
N GLU A 3 -4.28 -0.47 10.15
CA GLU A 3 -5.58 -1.15 10.08
C GLU A 3 -6.35 -0.79 8.80
N THR A 4 -6.39 0.50 8.44
CA THR A 4 -7.03 0.98 7.21
C THR A 4 -6.41 0.35 5.96
N ILE A 5 -5.07 0.25 5.92
CA ILE A 5 -4.35 -0.42 4.83
C ILE A 5 -4.75 -1.89 4.76
N LEU A 6 -4.72 -2.61 5.90
CA LEU A 6 -5.10 -4.03 5.93
C LEU A 6 -6.54 -4.24 5.48
N ARG A 7 -7.48 -3.45 6.00
CA ARG A 7 -8.89 -3.54 5.63
C ARG A 7 -9.09 -3.30 4.14
N LEU A 8 -8.48 -2.24 3.60
CA LEU A 8 -8.61 -1.91 2.19
C LEU A 8 -7.97 -2.95 1.29
N VAL A 9 -6.83 -3.55 1.68
CA VAL A 9 -6.18 -4.63 0.94
C VAL A 9 -7.00 -5.92 1.03
N ALA A 10 -7.52 -6.27 2.21
CA ALA A 10 -8.31 -7.49 2.43
C ALA A 10 -9.68 -7.43 1.73
N ALA A 11 -10.23 -6.23 1.51
CA ALA A 11 -11.47 -6.04 0.75
C ALA A 11 -11.29 -6.21 -0.78
N ARG A 12 -10.06 -6.45 -1.27
CA ARG A 12 -9.78 -6.66 -2.68
C ARG A 12 -9.72 -8.13 -3.03
N ASP A 13 -10.19 -8.46 -4.23
CA ASP A 13 -9.98 -9.79 -4.80
C ASP A 13 -8.49 -10.11 -4.95
N VAL A 14 -8.18 -11.41 -5.07
CA VAL A 14 -6.81 -11.89 -5.30
C VAL A 14 -6.20 -11.20 -6.54
N GLY A 15 -4.94 -10.75 -6.42
CA GLY A 15 -4.26 -10.02 -7.49
C GLY A 15 -4.60 -8.53 -7.60
N LYS A 16 -5.61 -8.04 -6.88
CA LYS A 16 -5.98 -6.63 -6.87
C LYS A 16 -5.25 -5.88 -5.77
N THR A 17 -5.10 -4.57 -5.97
CA THR A 17 -4.21 -3.73 -5.16
C THR A 17 -4.85 -2.39 -4.85
N VAL A 18 -4.30 -1.67 -3.88
CA VAL A 18 -4.75 -0.34 -3.41
C VAL A 18 -3.65 0.69 -3.64
N CYS A 19 -3.94 1.92 -4.08
CA CYS A 19 -2.95 3.00 -4.07
C CYS A 19 -2.95 3.78 -2.75
N PRO A 20 -1.82 4.41 -2.39
CA PRO A 20 -1.75 5.24 -1.19
C PRO A 20 -2.82 6.34 -1.12
N SER A 21 -3.21 6.92 -2.26
CA SER A 21 -4.26 7.96 -2.29
C SER A 21 -5.64 7.44 -1.89
N GLU A 22 -5.96 6.17 -2.13
CA GLU A 22 -7.20 5.56 -1.64
C GLU A 22 -7.18 5.47 -0.11
N VAL A 23 -6.05 5.02 0.46
CA VAL A 23 -5.85 4.97 1.91
C VAL A 23 -5.93 6.37 2.54
N ALA A 24 -5.35 7.38 1.88
CA ALA A 24 -5.39 8.74 2.40
C ALA A 24 -6.77 9.36 2.35
N ARG A 25 -7.54 9.12 1.27
CA ARG A 25 -8.92 9.60 1.17
C ARG A 25 -9.82 8.94 2.20
N GLU A 26 -9.58 7.67 2.52
CA GLU A 26 -10.30 6.97 3.59
C GLU A 26 -10.02 7.60 4.97
N LEU A 27 -8.81 8.10 5.19
CA LEU A 27 -8.40 8.67 6.48
C LEU A 27 -8.68 10.17 6.63
N GLY A 28 -8.50 10.94 5.55
CA GLY A 28 -8.60 12.40 5.52
C GLY A 28 -9.80 12.93 4.74
N GLY A 29 -10.65 12.07 4.21
CA GLY A 29 -11.78 12.45 3.36
C GLY A 29 -11.37 12.90 1.95
N SER A 30 -12.31 13.50 1.22
CA SER A 30 -12.12 13.87 -0.19
C SER A 30 -11.28 15.13 -0.41
N GLN A 31 -11.12 15.97 0.62
CA GLN A 31 -10.47 17.27 0.49
C GLN A 31 -8.93 17.15 0.40
N PRO A 32 -8.29 17.67 -0.66
CA PRO A 32 -6.85 17.59 -0.86
C PRO A 32 -6.01 18.08 0.32
N GLU A 33 -6.44 19.16 1.00
CA GLU A 33 -5.70 19.70 2.14
C GLU A 33 -5.58 18.68 3.29
N ALA A 34 -6.58 17.80 3.45
CA ALA A 34 -6.63 16.83 4.52
C ALA A 34 -5.92 15.52 4.15
N TRP A 35 -6.07 15.01 2.93
CA TRP A 35 -5.49 13.71 2.55
C TRP A 35 -4.07 13.80 1.98
N SER A 36 -3.70 14.89 1.31
CA SER A 36 -2.37 15.03 0.68
C SER A 36 -1.20 14.91 1.67
N PRO A 37 -1.27 15.52 2.88
CA PRO A 37 -0.22 15.37 3.89
C PRO A 37 -0.03 13.93 4.40
N LEU A 38 -1.04 13.06 4.23
CA LEU A 38 -1.00 11.66 4.67
C LEU A 38 -0.15 10.77 3.76
N MET A 39 0.23 11.21 2.56
CA MET A 39 1.01 10.41 1.60
C MET A 39 2.34 9.88 2.19
N GLN A 40 3.12 10.75 2.82
CA GLN A 40 4.41 10.38 3.43
C GLN A 40 4.24 9.48 4.66
N PRO A 41 3.34 9.79 5.62
CA PRO A 41 2.96 8.86 6.68
C PRO A 41 2.54 7.47 6.16
N ILE A 42 1.69 7.40 5.13
CA ILE A 42 1.23 6.14 4.54
C ILE A 42 2.40 5.35 3.96
N ARG A 43 3.31 6.00 3.21
CA ARG A 43 4.51 5.34 2.69
C ARG A 43 5.33 4.72 3.82
N ARG A 44 5.60 5.47 4.90
CA ARG A 44 6.37 4.96 6.05
C ARG A 44 5.71 3.75 6.72
N ILE A 45 4.39 3.78 6.90
CA ILE A 45 3.65 2.66 7.48
C ILE A 45 3.64 1.46 6.53
N ALA A 46 3.41 1.67 5.24
CA ALA A 46 3.45 0.60 4.24
C ALA A 46 4.81 -0.10 4.19
N VAL A 47 5.91 0.65 4.29
CA VAL A 47 7.27 0.09 4.35
C VAL A 47 7.44 -0.80 5.58
N ARG A 48 7.03 -0.31 6.76
CA ARG A 48 7.08 -1.09 8.00
C ARG A 48 6.26 -2.37 7.90
N MET A 49 5.04 -2.28 7.36
CA MET A 49 4.15 -3.43 7.20
C MET A 49 4.68 -4.44 6.18
N THR A 50 5.34 -3.96 5.12
CA THR A 50 6.01 -4.85 4.13
C THR A 50 7.15 -5.61 4.77
N LYS A 51 8.00 -4.92 5.53
CA LYS A 51 9.09 -5.56 6.29
C LYS A 51 8.58 -6.56 7.33
N ALA A 52 7.39 -6.33 7.88
CA ALA A 52 6.72 -7.25 8.80
C ALA A 52 5.94 -8.38 8.10
N GLY A 53 5.97 -8.48 6.77
CA GLY A 53 5.28 -9.53 6.03
C GLY A 53 3.75 -9.43 6.07
N GLN A 54 3.20 -8.23 6.30
CA GLN A 54 1.75 -8.03 6.42
C GLN A 54 1.08 -7.61 5.10
N VAL A 55 1.81 -6.88 4.26
CA VAL A 55 1.38 -6.45 2.91
C VAL A 55 2.57 -6.45 1.97
N ALA A 56 2.33 -6.40 0.66
CA ALA A 56 3.37 -6.22 -0.34
C ALA A 56 3.28 -4.82 -0.96
N ILE A 57 4.42 -4.11 -1.03
CA ILE A 57 4.55 -2.94 -1.91
C ILE A 57 4.89 -3.43 -3.30
N LEU A 58 4.09 -3.01 -4.28
CA LEU A 58 4.20 -3.42 -5.67
C LEU A 58 4.52 -2.22 -6.57
N ARG A 59 5.40 -2.43 -7.54
CA ARG A 59 5.71 -1.50 -8.62
C ARG A 59 5.64 -2.22 -9.95
N LYS A 60 4.93 -1.64 -10.93
CA LYS A 60 4.70 -2.27 -12.24
C LYS A 60 4.17 -3.72 -12.10
N GLY A 61 3.32 -3.96 -11.10
CA GLY A 61 2.74 -5.28 -10.82
C GLY A 61 3.63 -6.27 -10.07
N LYS A 62 4.89 -5.93 -9.76
CA LYS A 62 5.84 -6.82 -9.07
C LYS A 62 6.17 -6.30 -7.67
N ALA A 63 6.46 -7.18 -6.72
CA ALA A 63 6.98 -6.73 -5.43
C ALA A 63 8.32 -6.00 -5.60
N VAL A 64 8.48 -4.96 -4.79
CA VAL A 64 9.76 -4.26 -4.69
C VAL A 64 10.75 -5.16 -3.94
N GLU A 65 11.97 -5.24 -4.45
CA GLU A 65 13.05 -6.00 -3.80
C GLU A 65 13.49 -5.33 -2.50
N ASP A 66 13.62 -4.00 -2.53
CA ASP A 66 13.92 -3.18 -1.35
C ASP A 66 12.75 -2.24 -1.01
N PRO A 67 12.04 -2.46 0.11
CA PRO A 67 11.01 -1.54 0.61
C PRO A 67 11.53 -0.16 1.00
N ASP A 68 12.82 0.04 1.28
CA ASP A 68 13.36 1.36 1.61
C ASP A 68 13.69 2.19 0.36
N ASP A 69 14.19 1.55 -0.71
CA ASP A 69 14.62 2.20 -1.96
C ASP A 69 13.73 1.89 -3.18
N PHE A 70 12.43 2.21 -3.08
CA PHE A 70 11.54 2.25 -4.25
C PHE A 70 11.04 3.67 -4.54
N ARG A 71 10.90 3.98 -5.83
CA ARG A 71 10.52 5.31 -6.33
C ARG A 71 9.31 5.30 -7.25
N GLY A 72 8.60 6.42 -7.23
CA GLY A 72 7.44 6.67 -8.07
C GLY A 72 6.17 5.99 -7.56
N VAL A 73 5.22 5.77 -8.48
CA VAL A 73 3.93 5.17 -8.16
C VAL A 73 4.11 3.75 -7.66
N TYR A 74 3.42 3.42 -6.57
CA TYR A 74 3.38 2.11 -5.98
C TYR A 74 1.95 1.72 -5.61
N ARG A 75 1.73 0.42 -5.44
CA ARG A 75 0.48 -0.17 -4.98
C ARG A 75 0.74 -1.03 -3.74
N LEU A 76 -0.31 -1.30 -2.98
CA LEU A 76 -0.31 -2.21 -1.83
C LEU A 76 -1.19 -3.40 -2.15
N GLY A 77 -0.68 -4.60 -1.95
CA GLY A 77 -1.41 -5.85 -2.16
C GLY A 77 -1.24 -6.81 -1.00
N ALA A 78 -2.02 -7.89 -1.01
CA ALA A 78 -1.85 -8.99 -0.06
C ALA A 78 -0.53 -9.73 -0.33
N VAL A 79 0.09 -10.28 0.72
CA VAL A 79 1.36 -11.03 0.58
C VAL A 79 1.15 -12.35 -0.20
N ALA A 80 -0.02 -12.98 -0.09
CA ALA A 80 -0.31 -14.18 -0.89
C ALA A 80 -0.33 -13.90 -2.40
N SER A 81 -0.70 -12.67 -2.81
CA SER A 81 -0.76 -12.29 -4.22
C SER A 81 0.61 -12.23 -4.91
N VAL A 82 1.71 -12.26 -4.16
CA VAL A 82 3.06 -12.31 -4.73
C VAL A 82 3.57 -13.73 -4.99
N ALA A 83 2.93 -14.74 -4.40
CA ALA A 83 3.38 -16.13 -4.52
C ALA A 83 3.01 -16.78 -5.87
N ASP A 84 1.97 -16.29 -6.56
CA ASP A 84 1.48 -16.86 -7.83
C ASP A 84 2.17 -16.29 -9.10
N GLY A 85 3.27 -15.54 -8.94
CA GLY A 85 3.96 -14.85 -10.04
C GLY A 85 5.44 -15.19 -10.21
N ALA A 86 5.92 -16.27 -9.57
CA ALA A 86 7.29 -16.77 -9.67
C ALA A 86 7.38 -17.98 -10.60
#